data_AF-A0A7V9IZR7-F1
#
_entry.id   AF-A0A7V9IZR7-F1
#
_cell.length_a   1.000
_cell.length_b   1.000
_cell.length_c   1.000
_cell.angle_alpha   90.00
_cell.angle_beta   90.00
_cell.angle_gamma   90.00
#
_symmetry.space_group_name_H-M   'P 1'
#
loop_
_entity.id
_entity.type
_entity.pdbx_description
1 polymer ?
#
loop_
_entity_poly.entity_id
_entity_poly.type
_entity_poly.pdbx_seq_one_letter_code
_entity_poly.pdbx_strand_id
1 'polypeptide(L)' 'MSGERNGTVRGDDGVTRCPWGSTDPLYVSYHDDEWGRPLRGDDELFEMLTLEAFQSGLAWITILRKRP' A
#
# COMPACT_ATOMS: atom_id res chain seq x y z
N MET A 1 31.86 -0.64 9.66
CA MET A 1 31.04 -1.80 9.24
C MET A 1 29.60 -1.32 9.21
N SER A 2 29.08 -1.01 8.02
CA SER A 2 27.76 -0.43 7.79
C SER A 2 26.70 -1.52 7.86
N GLY A 3 25.85 -1.49 8.90
CA GLY A 3 24.70 -2.39 9.01
C GLY A 3 23.69 -2.13 7.90
N GLU A 4 23.30 -3.19 7.21
CA GLU A 4 22.22 -3.18 6.21
C GLU A 4 20.89 -2.80 6.90
N ARG A 5 20.24 -1.74 6.41
CA ARG A 5 18.88 -1.39 6.82
C ARG A 5 17.90 -2.37 6.19
N ASN A 6 17.69 -3.52 6.83
CA ASN A 6 16.88 -4.61 6.28
C ASN A 6 15.37 -4.39 6.54
N GLY A 7 14.82 -3.31 5.96
CA GLY A 7 13.40 -2.94 6.10
C GLY A 7 12.65 -2.85 4.77
N THR A 8 13.28 -3.22 3.66
CA THR A 8 12.74 -3.08 2.31
C THR A 8 13.14 -4.27 1.45
N VAL A 9 12.31 -4.63 0.48
CA VAL A 9 12.54 -5.76 -0.45
C VAL A 9 12.71 -5.22 -1.87
N ARG A 10 13.57 -5.85 -2.66
CA ARG A 10 13.75 -5.53 -4.08
C ARG A 10 12.82 -6.40 -4.93
N GLY A 11 11.91 -5.77 -5.69
CA GLY A 11 11.01 -6.45 -6.61
C GLY A 11 11.71 -6.92 -7.90
N ASP A 12 11.00 -7.72 -8.69
CA ASP A 12 11.48 -8.27 -9.98
C ASP A 12 11.71 -7.18 -11.04
N ASP A 13 11.00 -6.06 -10.91
CA ASP A 13 11.19 -4.83 -11.67
C ASP A 13 12.42 -4.01 -11.23
N GLY A 14 13.14 -4.49 -10.22
CA GLY A 14 14.33 -3.86 -9.67
C GLY A 14 14.07 -2.72 -8.69
N VAL A 15 12.81 -2.38 -8.40
CA VAL A 15 12.41 -1.31 -7.49
C VAL A 15 12.41 -1.81 -6.05
N THR A 16 12.90 -0.99 -5.11
CA THR A 16 12.93 -1.29 -3.69
C THR A 16 11.68 -0.74 -2.99
N ARG A 17 10.90 -1.59 -2.34
CA ARG A 17 9.63 -1.24 -1.68
C ARG A 17 9.59 -1.70 -0.22
N CYS A 18 8.59 -1.24 0.52
CA CYS A 18 8.24 -1.87 1.78
C CYS A 18 7.91 -3.36 1.56
N PRO A 19 8.18 -4.26 2.52
CA PRO A 19 8.00 -5.71 2.32
C PRO A 19 6.59 -6.11 1.89
N TRP A 20 5.56 -5.40 2.38
CA TRP A 20 4.17 -5.66 2.02
C TRP A 20 3.83 -5.22 0.59
N GLY A 21 4.48 -4.16 0.09
CA GLY A 21 4.23 -3.55 -1.23
C GLY A 21 4.78 -4.35 -2.42
N SER A 22 5.39 -5.53 -2.19
CA SER A 22 5.93 -6.40 -3.25
C SER A 22 5.31 -7.80 -3.28
N THR A 23 4.18 -8.01 -2.61
CA THR A 23 3.61 -9.37 -2.42
C THR A 23 2.48 -9.74 -3.39
N ASP A 24 1.84 -8.76 -4.03
CA ASP A 24 0.76 -8.94 -5.01
C ASP A 24 0.82 -7.77 -6.01
N PRO A 25 0.57 -7.98 -7.32
CA PRO A 25 0.58 -6.90 -8.31
C PRO A 25 -0.33 -5.71 -7.95
N LEU A 26 -1.47 -5.95 -7.31
CA LEU A 26 -2.38 -4.89 -6.87
C LEU A 26 -1.79 -4.09 -5.70
N TYR A 27 -1.03 -4.75 -4.81
CA TYR A 27 -0.28 -4.03 -3.79
C TYR A 27 0.89 -3.25 -4.37
N VAL A 28 1.55 -3.75 -5.42
CA VAL A 28 2.63 -3.02 -6.10
C VAL A 28 2.10 -1.70 -6.65
N SER A 29 1.02 -1.74 -7.44
CA SER A 29 0.44 -0.53 -8.01
C SER A 29 -0.07 0.42 -6.92
N TYR A 30 -0.81 -0.10 -5.93
CA TYR A 30 -1.31 0.72 -4.82
C TYR A 30 -0.19 1.36 -4.00
N HIS A 31 0.87 0.60 -3.67
CA HIS A 31 2.02 1.09 -2.92
C HIS A 31 2.72 2.23 -3.67
N ASP A 32 2.94 2.06 -4.97
CA ASP A 32 3.75 3.00 -5.75
C ASP A 32 2.98 4.28 -6.11
N ASP A 33 1.70 4.13 -6.45
CA ASP A 33 0.92 5.20 -7.05
C ASP A 33 -0.04 5.90 -6.07
N GLU A 34 -0.36 5.28 -4.94
CA GLU A 34 -1.37 5.80 -4.01
C GLU A 34 -0.85 5.94 -2.57
N TRP A 35 -0.20 4.91 -2.04
CA TRP A 35 0.13 4.86 -0.61
C TRP A 35 1.14 5.93 -0.21
N GLY A 36 0.83 6.64 0.89
CA GLY A 36 1.67 7.72 1.40
C GLY A 36 1.66 9.01 0.56
N ARG A 37 0.88 9.06 -0.54
CA ARG A 37 0.72 10.29 -1.32
C ARG A 37 -0.33 11.22 -0.67
N PRO A 38 -0.10 12.55 -0.63
CA PRO A 38 -1.04 13.47 0.00
C PRO A 38 -2.38 13.53 -0.73
N LEU A 39 -3.47 13.23 -0.02
CA LEU A 39 -4.85 13.51 -0.42
C LEU A 39 -5.31 14.85 0.16
N ARG A 40 -6.08 15.63 -0.60
CA ARG A 40 -6.54 16.97 -0.19
C ARG A 40 -8.02 17.25 -0.45
N GLY A 41 -8.71 16.44 -1.24
CA GLY A 41 -10.14 16.60 -1.46
C GLY A 41 -10.96 15.81 -0.44
N ASP A 42 -12.16 16.31 -0.16
CA ASP A 42 -13.03 15.78 0.89
C ASP A 42 -13.54 14.37 0.54
N ASP A 43 -13.88 14.14 -0.73
CA ASP A 43 -14.38 12.85 -1.21
C ASP A 43 -13.28 11.77 -1.15
N GLU A 44 -12.06 12.10 -1.59
CA GLU A 44 -10.94 11.15 -1.54
C GLU A 44 -10.53 10.81 -0.10
N LEU A 45 -10.54 11.82 0.79
CA LEU A 45 -10.28 11.61 2.21
C LEU A 45 -11.39 10.77 2.87
N PHE A 46 -12.66 11.04 2.55
CA PHE A 46 -13.79 10.28 3.06
C PHE A 46 -13.78 8.83 2.56
N GLU A 47 -13.44 8.61 1.29
CA GLU A 47 -13.26 7.27 0.72
C GLU A 47 -12.16 6.51 1.47
N MET A 48 -10.96 7.09 1.59
CA MET A 48 -9.84 6.43 2.28
C MET A 48 -10.18 6.10 3.74
N LEU A 49 -10.77 7.05 4.46
CA LEU A 49 -11.21 6.85 5.84
C LEU A 49 -12.23 5.70 5.95
N THR A 50 -13.17 5.63 5.02
CA THR A 50 -14.21 4.60 4.98
C THR A 50 -13.61 3.23 4.67
N LEU A 51 -12.70 3.13 3.70
CA LEU A 51 -12.01 1.89 3.35
C LEU A 51 -11.20 1.35 4.54
N GLU A 52 -10.48 2.22 5.25
CA GLU A 52 -9.74 1.86 6.47
C GLU A 52 -10.67 1.35 7.59
N ALA A 53 -11.85 1.95 7.76
CA ALA A 53 -12.82 1.45 8.73
C ALA A 53 -13.30 0.02 8.41
N PHE A 54 -13.46 -0.31 7.12
CA PHE A 54 -13.84 -1.66 6.68
C PHE A 54 -12.71 -2.68 6.80
N GLN A 55 -11.46 -2.27 7.00
CA GLN A 55 -10.31 -3.18 7.13
C GLN A 55 -10.30 -3.97 8.45
N SER A 56 -11.06 -3.57 9.47
CA SER A 56 -11.02 -4.18 10.81
C SER A 56 -11.12 -5.71 10.77
N GLY A 57 -10.03 -6.38 11.16
CA GLY A 57 -9.92 -7.85 11.18
C GLY A 57 -9.64 -8.52 9.83
N LEU A 58 -9.39 -7.76 8.76
CA LEU A 58 -9.11 -8.24 7.40
C LEU A 58 -7.71 -7.82 6.94
N ALA A 59 -7.16 -8.51 5.95
CA ALA A 59 -5.99 -8.00 5.22
C ALA A 59 -6.40 -6.85 4.28
N TRP A 60 -5.55 -5.83 4.12
CA TRP A 60 -5.85 -4.67 3.26
C TRP A 60 -6.14 -5.04 1.79
N ILE A 61 -5.46 -6.07 1.26
CA ILE A 61 -5.72 -6.60 -0.09
C ILE A 61 -7.17 -7.04 -0.28
N THR A 62 -7.85 -7.48 0.79
CA THR A 62 -9.28 -7.82 0.75
C THR A 62 -10.14 -6.60 0.46
N ILE A 63 -9.76 -5.45 1.00
CA ILE A 63 -10.45 -4.17 0.77
C ILE A 63 -10.13 -3.67 -0.64
N LEU A 64 -8.86 -3.65 -1.04
CA LEU A 64 -8.46 -3.20 -2.38
C LEU A 64 -9.13 -4.01 -3.51
N ARG A 65 -9.28 -5.33 -3.35
CA ARG A 65 -9.97 -6.19 -4.34
C ARG A 65 -11.48 -5.95 -4.42
N LYS A 66 -12.07 -5.24 -3.45
CA LYS A 66 -13.50 -4.90 -3.37
C LYS A 66 -13.77 -3.40 -3.61
N ARG A 67 -12.72 -2.59 -3.74
CA ARG A 67 -12.82 -1.18 -4.09
C ARG A 67 -13.36 -1.09 -5.53
N PRO A 68 -14.43 -0.32 -5.78
CA PRO A 68 -15.05 -0.19 -7.10
C PRO A 68 -14.11 0.32 -8.19
#